data_AF-A0A530BDM6-F1
#
_entry.id   AF-A0A530BDM6-F1
#
_cell.length_a   1.000
_cell.length_b   1.000
_cell.length_c   1.000
_cell.angle_alpha   90.00
_cell.angle_beta   90.00
_cell.angle_gamma   90.00
#
_symmetry.space_group_name_H-M   'P 1'
#
loop_
_entity.id
_entity.type
_entity.pdbx_description
1 polymer ?
#
loop_
_entity_poly.entity_id
_entity_poly.type
_entity_poly.pdbx_seq_one_letter_code
_entity_poly.pdbx_strand_id
1 'polypeptide(L)' 'VGEVPKRPNWVKEHFEIGEALGMMDFERAAKLSGSRFTVLKSQLARMERALGQFMIDLHTTEHGYEEIQPP' A
#
# COMPACT_ATOMS: atom_id res chain seq x y z
N VAL A 1 1.10 -11.08 17.33
CA VAL A 1 1.28 -12.54 17.13
C VAL A 1 2.21 -12.72 15.94
N GLY A 2 3.18 -13.64 16.05
CA GLY A 2 4.21 -13.89 15.03
C GLY A 2 5.63 -13.54 15.52
N GLU A 3 6.64 -14.19 14.95
CA GLU A 3 8.06 -13.91 15.19
C GLU A 3 8.56 -12.85 14.19
N VAL A 4 9.38 -11.90 14.65
CA VAL A 4 10.01 -10.93 13.74
C VAL A 4 10.99 -11.66 12.82
N PRO A 5 10.87 -11.55 11.48
CA PRO A 5 11.82 -12.17 10.57
C PRO A 5 13.23 -11.66 10.84
N LYS A 6 14.24 -12.55 10.81
CA LYS A 6 15.64 -12.13 10.86
C LYS A 6 15.90 -11.19 9.69
N ARG A 7 16.32 -9.95 9.99
CA ARG A 7 16.65 -8.92 8.98
C ARG A 7 18.16 -8.82 8.81
N PRO A 8 18.71 -9.26 7.67
CA PRO A 8 20.08 -8.93 7.30
C PRO A 8 20.29 -7.42 7.17
N ASN A 9 21.53 -6.97 7.27
CA ASN A 9 21.90 -5.56 7.12
C ASN A 9 21.74 -4.99 5.70
N TRP A 10 21.37 -5.82 4.72
CA TRP A 10 21.15 -5.44 3.33
C TRP A 10 19.66 -5.35 2.94
N VAL A 11 18.73 -5.52 3.89
CA VAL A 11 17.30 -5.36 3.62
C VAL A 11 17.01 -3.92 3.22
N LYS A 12 16.31 -3.77 2.09
CA LYS A 12 15.91 -2.48 1.54
C LYS A 12 14.65 -1.94 2.22
N GLU A 13 14.52 -0.63 2.24
CA GLU A 13 13.28 0.04 2.63
C GLU A 13 12.20 -0.12 1.56
N HIS A 14 10.93 -0.01 1.97
CA HIS A 14 9.80 -0.22 1.07
C HIS A 14 9.83 0.70 -0.16
N PHE A 15 10.29 1.95 0.00
CA PHE A 15 10.38 2.91 -1.10
C PHE A 15 11.50 2.56 -2.08
N GLU A 16 12.63 2.05 -1.59
CA GLU A 16 13.73 1.59 -2.45
C GLU A 16 13.31 0.37 -3.28
N ILE A 17 12.55 -0.55 -2.67
CA ILE A 17 11.99 -1.71 -3.37
C ILE A 17 10.96 -1.25 -4.41
N GLY A 18 10.03 -0.39 -4.03
CA GLY A 18 8.96 0.10 -4.90
C GLY A 18 9.49 0.89 -6.10
N GLU A 19 10.52 1.71 -5.90
CA GLU A 19 11.21 2.44 -6.96
C GLU A 19 12.00 1.49 -7.87
N ALA A 20 12.75 0.54 -7.31
CA ALA A 20 13.49 -0.46 -8.09
C ALA A 20 12.58 -1.36 -8.94
N LEU A 21 11.36 -1.63 -8.49
CA LEU A 21 10.33 -2.34 -9.25
C LEU A 21 9.64 -1.45 -10.30
N GLY A 22 9.89 -0.14 -10.30
CA GLY A 22 9.21 0.85 -11.13
C GLY A 22 7.72 0.99 -10.79
N MET A 23 7.29 0.57 -9.60
CA MET A 23 5.88 0.53 -9.19
C MET A 23 5.50 1.63 -8.20
N MET A 24 6.46 2.29 -7.55
CA MET A 24 6.28 3.54 -6.82
C MET A 24 6.96 4.68 -7.60
N ASP A 25 6.18 5.67 -8.03
CA ASP A 25 6.66 6.78 -8.86
C ASP A 25 6.50 8.10 -8.10
N PHE A 26 7.58 8.50 -7.44
CA PHE A 26 7.64 9.71 -6.62
C PHE A 26 7.82 10.97 -7.47
N GLU A 27 8.58 10.89 -8.57
CA GLU A 27 8.82 12.04 -9.45
C GLU A 27 7.52 12.50 -10.13
N ARG A 28 6.74 11.56 -10.68
CA ARG A 28 5.45 11.87 -11.28
C ARG A 28 4.47 12.41 -10.24
N ALA A 29 4.46 11.83 -9.05
CA ALA A 29 3.61 12.31 -7.96
C ALA A 29 3.96 13.73 -7.52
N ALA A 30 5.25 14.06 -7.41
CA ALA A 30 5.71 15.40 -7.08
C ALA A 30 5.27 16.44 -8.11
N LYS A 31 5.29 16.10 -9.40
CA LYS A 31 4.81 16.98 -10.48
C LYS A 31 3.29 17.22 -10.43
N LEU A 32 2.52 16.23 -9.98
CA LEU A 32 1.05 16.31 -9.93
C LEU A 32 0.52 16.97 -8.65
N SER A 33 1.16 16.69 -7.51
CA SER A 33 0.58 16.98 -6.19
C SER A 33 1.58 17.52 -5.16
N GLY A 34 2.87 17.62 -5.49
CA GLY A 34 3.92 18.12 -4.59
C GLY A 34 4.50 17.04 -3.67
N SER A 35 5.16 17.48 -2.59
CA SER A 35 5.87 16.57 -1.68
C SER A 35 4.91 15.62 -0.95
N ARG A 36 5.41 14.43 -0.58
CA ARG A 36 4.67 13.38 0.15
C ARG A 36 3.51 12.72 -0.60
N PHE A 37 3.42 12.90 -1.91
CA PHE A 37 2.56 12.09 -2.77
C PHE A 37 3.35 10.97 -3.46
N THR A 38 2.66 9.90 -3.88
CA THR A 38 3.25 8.79 -4.65
C THR A 38 2.23 8.22 -5.61
N VAL A 39 2.64 7.93 -6.85
CA VAL A 39 1.81 7.20 -7.81
C VAL A 39 2.17 5.71 -7.72
N LEU A 40 1.21 4.86 -7.37
CA LEU A 40 1.35 3.41 -7.44
C LEU A 40 0.99 2.89 -8.84
N LYS A 41 1.75 1.92 -9.33
CA LYS A 41 1.57 1.33 -10.68
C LYS A 41 1.49 -0.20 -10.62
N SER A 42 0.90 -0.78 -11.65
CA SER A 42 0.91 -2.23 -11.91
C SER A 42 0.43 -3.07 -10.73
N GLN A 43 1.19 -4.11 -10.35
CA GLN A 43 0.80 -5.06 -9.30
C GLN A 43 0.74 -4.41 -7.92
N LEU A 44 1.52 -3.35 -7.66
CA LEU A 44 1.46 -2.63 -6.39
C LEU A 44 0.15 -1.87 -6.23
N ALA A 45 -0.33 -1.20 -7.29
CA ALA A 45 -1.64 -0.56 -7.29
C ALA A 45 -2.78 -1.59 -7.14
N ARG A 46 -2.64 -2.77 -7.76
CA ARG A 46 -3.60 -3.87 -7.56
C ARG A 46 -3.60 -4.36 -6.12
N MET A 47 -2.43 -4.49 -5.50
CA MET A 47 -2.29 -4.95 -4.12
C MET A 47 -2.89 -3.97 -3.13
N GLU A 48 -2.68 -2.67 -3.30
CA GLU A 48 -3.29 -1.63 -2.47
C GLU A 48 -4.83 -1.76 -2.45
N ARG A 49 -5.45 -1.82 -3.64
CA ARG A 49 -6.90 -2.04 -3.74
C ARG A 49 -7.34 -3.36 -3.10
N ALA A 50 -6.59 -4.45 -3.32
CA ALA A 50 -6.94 -5.75 -2.75
C ALA A 50 -6.89 -5.76 -1.21
N LEU A 51 -5.92 -5.06 -0.60
CA LEU A 51 -5.85 -4.91 0.85
C LEU A 51 -7.02 -4.10 1.40
N GLY A 52 -7.39 -3.00 0.74
CA GLY A 52 -8.56 -2.21 1.12
C GLY A 52 -9.85 -3.02 1.06
N GLN A 53 -10.07 -3.76 -0.03
CA GLN A 53 -11.24 -4.62 -0.18
C GLN A 53 -11.27 -5.75 0.86
N PHE A 54 -10.14 -6.42 1.11
CA PHE A 54 -10.04 -7.45 2.15
C PHE A 54 -10.45 -6.93 3.52
N MET A 55 -10.01 -5.73 3.90
CA MET A 55 -10.36 -5.13 5.19
C MET A 55 -11.85 -4.80 5.28
N ILE A 56 -12.42 -4.23 4.21
CA ILE A 56 -13.86 -3.93 4.16
C ILE A 56 -14.67 -5.21 4.30
N ASP A 57 -14.40 -6.22 3.46
CA ASP A 57 -15.13 -7.49 3.46
C ASP A 57 -15.07 -8.18 4.83
N LEU A 58 -13.87 -8.28 5.43
CA LEU A 58 -13.69 -8.89 6.75
C LEU A 58 -14.57 -8.21 7.80
N HIS A 59 -14.60 -6.88 7.81
CA HIS A 59 -15.30 -6.13 8.84
C HIS A 59 -16.82 -6.12 8.64
N THR A 60 -17.29 -6.02 7.41
CA THR A 60 -18.73 -5.96 7.10
C THR A 60 -19.39 -7.34 7.15
N THR A 61 -18.70 -8.39 6.69
CA THR A 61 -19.27 -9.73 6.58
C THR A 61 -19.08 -10.58 7.83
N GLU A 62 -17.93 -10.49 8.51
CA GLU A 62 -17.62 -11.35 9.65
C GLU A 62 -17.80 -10.67 11.01
N HIS A 63 -17.58 -9.35 11.09
CA HIS A 63 -17.57 -8.62 12.36
C HIS A 63 -18.79 -7.71 12.58
N GLY A 64 -19.73 -7.66 11.62
CA GLY A 64 -21.01 -6.95 11.76
C GLY A 64 -20.92 -5.42 11.71
N TYR A 65 -19.88 -4.87 11.08
CA TYR A 65 -19.77 -3.43 10.85
C TYR A 65 -20.69 -2.99 9.70
N GLU A 66 -21.26 -1.80 9.82
CA GLU A 66 -21.97 -1.13 8.72
C GLU A 66 -20.96 -0.40 7.82
N GLU A 67 -21.02 -0.65 6.51
CA GLU A 67 -20.19 0.06 5.53
C GLU A 67 -20.78 1.45 5.26
N ILE A 68 -19.95 2.49 5.38
CA ILE A 68 -20.36 3.89 5.16
C ILE A 68 -19.38 4.53 4.18
N GLN A 69 -19.91 5.20 3.16
CA GLN A 69 -19.14 6.06 2.25
C GLN A 69 -19.34 7.53 2.65
N PRO A 70 -18.41 8.14 3.44
CA PRO A 70 -18.54 9.54 3.84
C PRO A 70 -18.20 10.50 2.68
N PRO A 71 -18.61 11.79 2.79
CA PRO A 71 -18.22 12.85 1.85
C PRO A 71 -16.71 13.13 1.81
#